data_AF-A0A6A4KWK9-F1
#
_entry.id   AF-A0A6A4KWK9-F1
#
_cell.length_a   1.000
_cell.length_b   1.000
_cell.length_c   1.000
_cell.angle_alpha   90.00
_cell.angle_beta   90.00
_cell.angle_gamma   90.00
#
_symmetry.space_group_name_H-M   'P 1'
#
loop_
_entity.id
_entity.type
_entity.pdbx_description
1 polymer ?
#
loop_
_entity_poly.entity_id
_entity_poly.type
_entity_poly.pdbx_seq_one_letter_code
_entity_poly.pdbx_strand_id
1 'polypeptide(L)'
;MRNPIDLILIFSLFTLATSRNRNYLERGSSLSVEDEDDSALITSPDSSFTCGFYRVGTNAYGFGIWFTNSSDRTIVWMANRDKPVNGQGSRISLRGDGAMVLTDVDGSVAWETNTSSTTAQTAELLSSGNNN
;
A
#
# COMPACT_ATOMS: atom_id res chain seq x y z
N MET A 1 -38.82 51.12 -7.45
CA MET A 1 -38.29 50.62 -6.16
C MET A 1 -37.32 49.49 -6.50
N ARG A 2 -36.04 49.65 -6.18
CA ARG A 2 -34.93 48.80 -6.66
C ARG A 2 -34.45 47.97 -5.47
N ASN A 3 -34.64 46.66 -5.51
CA ASN A 3 -34.09 45.76 -4.49
C ASN A 3 -32.59 45.61 -4.75
N PRO A 4 -31.69 45.84 -3.78
CA PRO A 4 -30.30 45.45 -3.93
C PRO A 4 -30.18 43.93 -3.80
N ILE A 5 -29.39 43.31 -4.67
CA ILE A 5 -29.01 41.90 -4.58
C ILE A 5 -27.84 41.84 -3.59
N ASP A 6 -28.06 41.25 -2.41
CA ASP A 6 -26.99 40.98 -1.46
C ASP A 6 -26.06 39.91 -2.05
N LEU A 7 -24.81 40.28 -2.32
CA LEU A 7 -23.75 39.38 -2.73
C LEU A 7 -23.19 38.68 -1.47
N ILE A 8 -23.63 37.45 -1.21
CA ILE A 8 -23.05 36.61 -0.17
C ILE A 8 -21.80 35.92 -0.74
N LEU A 9 -20.62 36.37 -0.32
CA LEU A 9 -19.35 35.66 -0.56
C LEU A 9 -19.21 34.53 0.48
N ILE A 10 -19.57 33.31 0.10
CA ILE A 10 -19.23 32.11 0.87
C ILE A 10 -17.78 31.77 0.56
N PHE A 11 -16.85 32.16 1.46
CA PHE A 11 -15.52 31.57 1.47
C PHE A 11 -15.64 30.16 2.02
N SER A 12 -15.94 29.20 1.14
CA SER A 12 -15.77 27.80 1.48
C SER A 12 -14.27 27.54 1.52
N LEU A 13 -13.72 27.36 2.73
CA LEU A 13 -12.42 26.75 2.92
C LEU A 13 -12.54 25.29 2.50
N PHE A 14 -12.47 25.02 1.19
CA PHE A 14 -12.09 23.70 0.73
C PHE A 14 -10.64 23.51 1.17
N THR A 15 -10.44 22.91 2.33
CA THR A 15 -9.20 22.18 2.56
C THR A 15 -9.16 21.12 1.49
N LEU A 16 -8.32 21.31 0.47
CA LEU A 16 -7.85 20.19 -0.33
C LEU A 16 -7.11 19.29 0.65
N ALA A 17 -7.82 18.31 1.21
CA ALA A 17 -7.17 17.16 1.78
C ALA A 17 -6.49 16.46 0.60
N THR A 18 -5.24 16.83 0.33
CA THR A 18 -4.38 15.95 -0.47
C THR A 18 -4.27 14.68 0.36
N SER A 19 -4.93 13.60 -0.07
CA SER A 19 -4.62 12.27 0.47
C SER A 19 -3.11 12.09 0.27
N ARG A 20 -2.35 12.14 1.36
CA ARG A 20 -0.92 11.83 1.27
C ARG A 20 -0.85 10.36 0.94
N ASN A 21 -0.26 10.04 -0.22
CA ASN A 21 0.12 8.67 -0.51
C ASN A 21 0.97 8.15 0.65
N ARG A 22 0.51 7.09 1.29
CA ARG A 22 1.23 6.44 2.37
C ARG A 22 2.44 5.76 1.76
N ASN A 23 3.66 6.10 2.20
CA ASN A 23 4.89 5.48 1.70
C ASN A 23 5.47 4.43 2.66
N TYR A 24 4.75 4.09 3.74
CA TYR A 24 5.21 3.13 4.73
C TYR A 24 4.09 2.30 5.35
N LEU A 25 4.43 1.15 5.93
CA LEU A 25 3.57 0.35 6.82
C LEU A 25 4.08 0.43 8.25
N GLU A 26 3.20 0.72 9.21
CA GLU A 26 3.57 0.80 10.63
C GLU A 26 3.69 -0.59 11.27
N ARG A 27 4.55 -0.70 12.27
CA ARG A 27 4.68 -1.92 13.07
C ARG A 27 3.35 -2.26 13.74
N GLY A 28 2.99 -3.53 13.69
CA GLY A 28 1.71 -4.04 14.16
C GLY A 28 0.56 -3.82 13.18
N SER A 29 0.79 -3.11 12.07
CA SER A 29 -0.22 -2.90 11.02
C SER A 29 -0.12 -3.94 9.92
N SER A 30 -1.18 -4.04 9.12
CA SER A 30 -1.28 -4.93 7.98
C SER A 30 -1.98 -4.26 6.80
N LEU A 31 -1.74 -4.82 5.62
CA LEU A 31 -2.58 -4.61 4.43
C LEU A 31 -3.23 -5.93 4.08
N SER A 32 -4.52 -5.88 3.77
CA SER A 32 -5.31 -7.04 3.36
C SER A 32 -5.55 -7.01 1.86
N VAL A 33 -5.77 -8.18 1.25
CA VAL A 33 -6.08 -8.29 -0.17
C VAL A 33 -7.43 -7.66 -0.53
N GLU A 34 -8.34 -7.56 0.45
CA GLU A 34 -9.65 -6.92 0.34
C GLU A 34 -9.62 -5.40 0.58
N ASP A 35 -8.45 -4.82 0.82
CA ASP A 35 -8.35 -3.36 0.88
C ASP A 35 -8.46 -2.84 -0.58
N GLU A 36 -9.71 -2.67 -1.04
CA GLU A 36 -10.11 -2.50 -2.44
C GLU A 36 -9.71 -1.16 -3.08
N ASP A 37 -9.32 -0.17 -2.27
CA ASP A 37 -9.00 1.17 -2.74
C ASP A 37 -7.48 1.40 -2.88
N ASP A 38 -7.10 2.26 -3.83
CA ASP A 38 -5.73 2.76 -3.97
C ASP A 38 -5.18 3.42 -2.68
N SER A 39 -6.06 3.72 -1.71
CA SER A 39 -5.70 4.20 -0.38
C SER A 39 -4.92 3.18 0.46
N ALA A 40 -5.04 1.89 0.14
CA ALA A 40 -4.33 0.81 0.81
C ALA A 40 -2.93 0.60 0.26
N LEU A 41 -2.66 1.10 -0.96
CA LEU A 41 -1.36 0.97 -1.59
C LEU A 41 -0.31 1.79 -0.85
N ILE A 42 0.92 1.30 -0.92
CA ILE A 42 2.09 2.02 -0.44
C ILE A 42 2.81 2.55 -1.67
N THR A 43 2.97 3.88 -1.77
CA THR A 43 3.58 4.53 -2.93
C THR A 43 4.81 5.31 -2.50
N SER A 44 5.91 5.19 -3.25
CA SER A 44 7.16 5.90 -2.95
C SER A 44 6.94 7.42 -2.95
N PRO A 45 7.76 8.20 -2.22
CA PRO A 45 7.59 9.65 -2.12
C PRO A 45 7.55 10.40 -3.46
N ASP A 46 8.28 9.91 -4.46
CA ASP A 46 8.35 10.44 -5.83
C ASP A 46 7.32 9.81 -6.78
N SER A 47 6.48 8.89 -6.29
CA SER A 47 5.48 8.16 -7.09
C SER A 47 6.07 7.39 -8.29
N SER A 48 7.30 6.90 -8.17
CA SER A 48 7.91 6.00 -9.17
C SER A 48 7.51 4.55 -8.95
N PHE A 49 7.35 4.13 -7.69
CA PHE A 49 7.01 2.77 -7.31
C PHE A 49 5.77 2.72 -6.43
N THR A 50 4.96 1.69 -6.63
CA THR A 50 3.84 1.34 -5.77
C THR A 50 3.93 -0.12 -5.38
N CYS A 51 3.58 -0.45 -4.14
CA CYS A 51 3.48 -1.82 -3.67
C CYS A 51 2.13 -2.12 -3.02
N GLY A 52 1.71 -3.37 -3.13
CA GLY A 52 0.39 -3.83 -2.71
C GLY A 52 0.03 -5.19 -3.27
N PHE A 53 -1.24 -5.56 -3.08
CA PHE A 53 -1.81 -6.76 -3.68
C PHE A 53 -2.23 -6.53 -5.13
N TYR A 54 -2.06 -7.55 -5.95
CA TYR A 54 -2.58 -7.57 -7.32
C TYR A 54 -2.97 -8.98 -7.73
N ARG A 55 -3.94 -9.05 -8.64
CA ARG A 55 -4.48 -10.32 -9.12
C ARG A 55 -3.53 -10.96 -10.13
N VAL A 56 -3.17 -12.22 -9.90
CA VAL A 56 -2.36 -13.04 -10.82
C VAL A 56 -3.13 -14.19 -11.44
N GLY A 57 -4.35 -14.45 -10.96
CA GLY A 57 -5.24 -15.49 -11.49
C GLY A 57 -6.61 -15.48 -10.83
N THR A 58 -7.39 -16.54 -11.05
CA THR A 58 -8.70 -16.70 -10.40
C THR A 58 -8.53 -16.97 -8.92
N ASN A 59 -8.97 -16.02 -8.09
CA ASN A 59 -8.80 -16.05 -6.63
C ASN A 59 -7.33 -16.27 -6.20
N ALA A 60 -6.39 -15.74 -6.99
CA ALA A 60 -4.96 -15.88 -6.78
C ALA A 60 -4.30 -14.51 -6.87
N TYR A 61 -3.58 -14.12 -5.82
CA TYR A 61 -3.00 -12.79 -5.65
C TYR A 61 -1.51 -12.85 -5.29
N GLY A 62 -0.77 -11.90 -5.85
CA GLY A 62 0.60 -11.60 -5.49
C GLY A 62 0.67 -10.35 -4.64
N PHE A 63 1.66 -10.29 -3.75
CA PHE A 63 2.12 -9.04 -3.16
C PHE A 63 3.43 -8.64 -3.85
N GLY A 64 3.53 -7.40 -4.32
CA GLY A 64 4.71 -6.98 -5.06
C GLY A 64 4.82 -5.48 -5.25
N ILE A 65 5.85 -5.10 -5.99
CA ILE A 65 6.21 -3.73 -6.33
C ILE A 65 6.13 -3.57 -7.84
N TRP A 66 5.56 -2.48 -8.31
CA TRP A 66 5.45 -2.13 -9.73
C TRP A 66 5.71 -0.64 -9.97
N PHE A 67 5.94 -0.28 -11.23
CA PHE A 67 6.01 1.12 -11.65
C PHE A 67 4.62 1.77 -11.55
N THR A 68 4.49 2.86 -10.79
CA THR A 68 3.21 3.52 -10.51
C THR A 68 2.47 3.94 -11.79
N ASN A 69 3.20 4.49 -12.76
CA ASN A 69 2.63 5.02 -14.01
C ASN A 69 2.47 3.96 -15.12
N SER A 70 2.55 2.67 -14.79
CA SER A 70 2.34 1.58 -15.74
C SER A 70 0.87 1.17 -15.80
N SER A 71 0.23 1.30 -16.96
CA SER A 71 -1.14 0.80 -17.18
C SER A 71 -1.30 -0.67 -16.81
N ASP A 72 -0.27 -1.47 -17.12
CA ASP A 72 -0.29 -2.93 -16.96
C ASP A 72 0.36 -3.37 -15.63
N ARG A 73 0.63 -2.44 -14.71
CA ARG A 73 1.37 -2.69 -13.45
C ARG A 73 2.63 -3.52 -13.68
N THR A 74 3.57 -3.00 -14.47
CA THR A 74 4.84 -3.68 -14.75
C THR A 74 5.56 -4.01 -13.44
N ILE A 75 5.55 -5.29 -13.09
CA ILE A 75 6.08 -5.82 -11.82
C ILE A 75 7.61 -5.77 -11.85
N VAL A 76 8.22 -5.13 -10.85
CA VAL A 76 9.68 -5.12 -10.65
C VAL A 76 10.12 -6.14 -9.61
N TRP A 77 9.23 -6.50 -8.68
CA TRP A 77 9.48 -7.52 -7.65
C TRP A 77 8.17 -8.12 -7.12
N MET A 78 8.20 -9.41 -6.74
CA MET A 78 7.05 -10.11 -6.13
C MET A 78 7.53 -10.97 -4.96
N ALA A 79 6.88 -10.85 -3.81
CA ALA A 79 7.20 -11.59 -2.59
C ALA A 79 6.96 -13.09 -2.76
N ASN A 80 5.76 -13.45 -3.22
CA ASN A 80 5.23 -14.79 -3.21
C ASN A 80 5.08 -15.38 -4.62
N ARG A 81 6.12 -15.23 -5.44
CA ARG A 81 6.11 -15.63 -6.86
C ARG A 81 5.72 -17.09 -7.09
N ASP A 82 6.17 -17.98 -6.21
CA ASP A 82 5.93 -19.42 -6.33
C ASP A 82 4.67 -19.89 -5.58
N LYS A 83 4.10 -19.05 -4.71
CA LYS A 83 2.95 -19.37 -3.86
C LYS A 83 1.96 -18.19 -3.79
N PRO A 84 1.15 -17.95 -4.85
CA PRO A 84 0.06 -16.99 -4.81
C PRO A 84 -0.90 -17.27 -3.65
N VAL A 85 -1.48 -16.22 -3.06
CA VAL A 85 -2.40 -16.31 -1.93
C VAL A 85 -3.84 -16.09 -2.36
N ASN A 86 -4.79 -16.47 -1.50
CA ASN A 86 -6.22 -16.31 -1.74
C ASN A 86 -6.60 -14.82 -1.86
N GLY A 87 -7.64 -14.52 -2.65
CA GLY A 87 -8.22 -13.18 -2.76
C GLY A 87 -9.06 -12.74 -1.58
N GLN A 88 -9.12 -13.54 -0.52
CA GLN A 88 -9.82 -13.25 0.72
C GLN A 88 -9.01 -13.74 1.92
N GLY A 89 -8.97 -12.96 3.00
CA GLY A 89 -8.31 -13.27 4.27
C GLY A 89 -6.78 -13.17 4.24
N SER A 90 -6.18 -12.98 3.07
CA SER A 90 -4.73 -12.84 2.90
C SER A 90 -4.25 -11.45 3.27
N ARG A 91 -3.09 -11.36 3.92
CA ARG A 91 -2.52 -10.09 4.37
C ARG A 91 -1.01 -10.10 4.47
N ILE A 92 -0.40 -8.94 4.21
CA ILE A 92 0.99 -8.64 4.56
C ILE A 92 0.99 -7.86 5.88
N SER A 93 1.90 -8.16 6.80
CA SER A 93 1.97 -7.47 8.10
C SER A 93 3.42 -7.17 8.46
N LEU A 94 3.66 -5.97 9.00
CA LEU A 94 4.89 -5.70 9.75
C LEU A 94 4.65 -6.15 11.19
N ARG A 95 5.15 -7.33 11.54
CA ARG A 95 4.90 -7.92 12.86
C ARG A 95 5.63 -7.18 13.96
N GLY A 96 5.20 -7.45 15.20
CA GLY A 96 5.78 -6.89 16.41
C GLY A 96 7.26 -7.27 16.63
N ASP A 97 7.82 -8.25 15.92
CA ASP A 97 9.24 -8.62 15.95
C ASP A 97 10.07 -7.94 14.86
N GLY A 98 9.44 -7.10 14.02
CA GLY A 98 10.06 -6.40 12.90
C GLY A 98 10.11 -7.20 11.59
N ALA A 99 9.55 -8.42 11.55
CA ALA A 99 9.47 -9.19 10.32
C ALA A 99 8.27 -8.75 9.46
N MET A 100 8.50 -8.62 8.16
CA MET A 100 7.41 -8.51 7.18
C MET A 100 6.95 -9.92 6.82
N VAL A 101 5.67 -10.22 7.04
CA VAL A 101 5.12 -11.57 6.84
C VAL A 101 3.83 -11.53 6.03
N LEU A 102 3.79 -12.30 4.95
CA LEU A 102 2.63 -12.53 4.11
C LEU A 102 1.97 -13.85 4.52
N THR A 103 0.72 -13.78 4.96
CA THR A 103 -0.10 -14.95 5.32
C THR A 103 -1.26 -15.13 4.36
N ASP A 104 -1.56 -16.37 4.02
CA ASP A 104 -2.73 -16.77 3.25
C ASP A 104 -3.97 -16.91 4.16
N VAL A 105 -5.13 -17.18 3.57
CA VAL A 105 -6.44 -17.32 4.23
C VAL A 105 -6.46 -18.35 5.35
N ASP A 106 -5.65 -19.41 5.24
CA ASP A 106 -5.53 -20.48 6.23
C ASP A 106 -4.53 -20.17 7.36
N GLY A 107 -3.92 -18.98 7.31
CA GLY A 107 -2.87 -18.55 8.24
C GLY A 107 -1.47 -19.08 7.91
N SER A 108 -1.31 -19.86 6.84
CA SER A 108 0.01 -20.32 6.40
C SER A 108 0.85 -19.15 5.89
N VAL A 109 2.15 -19.18 6.19
CA VAL A 109 3.10 -18.18 5.68
C VAL A 109 3.38 -18.50 4.21
N ALA A 110 3.16 -17.52 3.34
CA ALA A 110 3.48 -17.60 1.92
C ALA A 110 4.85 -16.98 1.61
N TRP A 111 5.24 -15.96 2.38
CA TRP A 111 6.55 -15.31 2.29
C TRP A 111 6.85 -14.55 3.59
N GLU A 112 8.12 -14.46 3.96
CA GLU A 112 8.58 -13.60 5.06
C GLU A 112 10.01 -13.11 4.82
N THR A 113 10.35 -11.98 5.43
CA THR A 113 11.74 -11.51 5.52
C THR A 113 12.52 -12.31 6.56
N ASN A 114 13.77 -12.63 6.28
CA ASN A 114 14.73 -13.16 7.27
C ASN A 114 15.30 -12.07 8.16
N THR A 115 14.44 -11.19 8.68
CA THR A 115 14.83 -10.05 9.52
C THR A 115 14.14 -10.19 10.87
N SER A 116 14.93 -10.29 11.92
CA SER A 116 14.47 -10.14 13.31
C SER A 116 15.05 -8.84 13.85
N SER A 117 14.35 -7.73 13.63
CA SER A 117 14.78 -6.41 14.09
C SER A 117 13.73 -5.83 15.03
N THR A 118 13.96 -5.96 16.33
CA THR A 118 13.02 -5.46 17.35
C THR A 118 12.91 -3.92 17.36
N THR A 119 13.75 -3.22 16.60
CA THR A 119 13.78 -1.76 16.50
C THR A 119 13.00 -1.21 15.31
N ALA A 120 12.71 -2.01 14.28
CA ALA A 120 11.96 -1.56 13.11
C ALA A 120 10.56 -1.06 13.52
N GLN A 121 10.24 0.19 13.19
CA GLN A 121 8.93 0.81 13.46
C GLN A 121 8.07 0.93 12.20
N THR A 122 8.72 0.99 11.04
CA THR A 122 8.08 1.17 9.74
C THR A 122 8.77 0.29 8.69
N ALA A 123 8.01 -0.12 7.69
CA ALA A 123 8.52 -0.67 6.44
C ALA A 123 8.21 0.35 5.32
N GLU A 124 9.24 0.95 4.74
CA GLU A 124 9.08 2.09 3.81
C GLU A 124 9.38 1.69 2.37
N LEU A 125 8.59 2.20 1.42
CA LEU A 125 8.86 2.09 -0.01
C LEU A 125 9.64 3.32 -0.48
N LEU A 126 10.89 3.12 -0.87
CA LEU A 126 11.80 4.17 -1.31
C LEU A 126 11.74 4.38 -2.84
N SER A 127 12.06 5.60 -3.26
CA SER A 127 12.05 6.07 -4.66
C SER A 127 13.17 5.52 -5.55
N SER A 128 14.25 5.02 -4.96
CA SER A 128 15.36 4.36 -5.65
C SER A 128 16.32 3.75 -4.63
N GLY A 129 17.14 2.78 -5.07
CA GLY A 129 18.09 2.02 -4.25
C GLY A 129 18.82 2.87 -3.21
N ASN A 130 18.76 2.39 -1.97
CA ASN A 130 19.51 2.92 -0.85
C ASN A 130 21.00 2.96 -1.25
N ASN A 131 21.53 4.15 -1.55
CA ASN A 131 22.97 4.38 -1.58
C ASN A 131 23.39 4.89 -0.21
N ASN A 132 23.24 4.03 0.82
CA ASN A 132 24.05 4.03 2.04
C ASN A 132 23.75 2.80 2.90
#